data_AF-T0QPU3-F1
#
_entry.id   AF-T0QPU3-F1
#
_cell.length_a   1.000
_cell.length_b   1.000
_cell.length_c   1.000
_cell.angle_alpha   90.00
_cell.angle_beta   90.00
_cell.angle_gamma   90.00
#
_symmetry.space_group_name_H-M   'P 1'
#
loop_
_entity.id
_entity.type
_entity.pdbx_description
1 polymer ?
#
loop_
_entity_poly.entity_id
_entity_poly.type
_entity_poly.pdbx_seq_one_letter_code
_entity_poly.pdbx_strand_id
1 'polypeptide(L)'
;MHLRYLLLLSGATFGLACSSLGDASSPMNHTLSQLPFMNATSLGLSTSYATCIGSTDIKALSSGLLGAATAEPACLRAISDLMPLFSDWSSAPSHPKPSRFTNNTLSHDSFSDKNESSRRDDTIHHHPMVDALNFTNAKAQTLCAMLVNVVPCLEKAIMPFVLQTINAGGCCTAALNDVAAQFGASADVVVATLVRDLTNVFCSTQSPGFFSQGNQTCAYSFAQSALHAAAPLHRLFKAGVQLPTNEACSALVANDVFQLTQSRAMTPLFTAPYVPSTCVQPIDALLSGVARWPWIQTSSMWSKVLGAGSCLPNPANASECFHLPSGFASTCTYTTKLEFFTEALGPMTTMAPMTPAPTNATKTAVQQGSSSGGKTVSSVALIILSILYYYV
;
A
#
# COMPACT_ATOMS: atom_id res chain seq x y z
N MET A 1 -1.67 -52.79 -34.15
CA MET A 1 -2.09 -51.40 -34.39
C MET A 1 -2.59 -50.65 -33.14
N HIS A 2 -2.28 -51.07 -31.90
CA HIS A 2 -2.75 -50.39 -30.68
C HIS A 2 -1.67 -49.98 -29.66
N LEU A 3 -0.39 -50.02 -30.03
CA LEU A 3 0.70 -49.59 -29.13
C LEU A 3 1.29 -48.20 -29.47
N ARG A 4 0.83 -47.56 -30.56
CA ARG A 4 1.27 -46.21 -30.95
C ARG A 4 0.42 -45.07 -30.39
N TYR A 5 -0.74 -45.37 -29.78
CA TYR A 5 -1.60 -44.37 -29.14
C TYR A 5 -1.33 -44.16 -27.65
N LEU A 6 -0.60 -45.08 -26.99
CA LEU A 6 -0.28 -44.98 -25.56
C LEU A 6 1.02 -44.21 -25.26
N LEU A 7 1.88 -43.99 -26.27
CA LEU A 7 3.09 -43.16 -26.15
C LEU A 7 2.87 -41.68 -26.52
N LEU A 8 1.65 -41.30 -26.89
CA LEU A 8 1.24 -39.89 -27.01
C LEU A 8 0.60 -39.33 -25.73
N LEU A 9 0.49 -40.15 -24.67
CA LEU A 9 -0.02 -39.76 -23.35
C LEU A 9 1.07 -39.58 -22.29
N SER A 10 2.34 -39.80 -22.63
CA SER A 10 3.48 -39.62 -21.73
C SER A 10 4.46 -38.61 -22.33
N GLY A 11 4.22 -37.32 -22.10
CA GLY A 11 5.17 -36.27 -22.49
C GLY A 11 4.58 -35.06 -23.21
N ALA A 12 3.27 -34.98 -23.39
CA ALA A 12 2.63 -33.70 -23.57
C ALA A 12 2.58 -33.02 -22.18
N THR A 13 3.69 -32.41 -21.77
CA THR A 13 3.54 -31.13 -21.09
C THR A 13 2.76 -30.29 -22.09
N PHE A 14 1.43 -30.24 -21.95
CA PHE A 14 0.62 -29.25 -22.63
C PHE A 14 1.24 -27.93 -22.21
N GLY A 15 2.12 -27.41 -23.08
CA GLY A 15 2.67 -26.09 -22.91
C GLY A 15 1.48 -25.18 -23.00
N LEU A 16 0.90 -24.83 -21.84
CA LEU A 16 -0.13 -23.83 -21.73
C LEU A 16 0.49 -22.60 -22.41
N ALA A 17 -0.01 -22.28 -23.60
CA ALA A 17 0.48 -21.16 -24.36
C ALA A 17 0.18 -19.91 -23.53
N CYS A 18 1.24 -19.29 -23.00
CA CYS A 18 1.09 -18.12 -22.17
C CYS A 18 0.55 -16.97 -23.02
N SER A 19 -0.62 -16.46 -22.66
CA SER A 19 -1.25 -15.33 -23.34
C SER A 19 -0.85 -14.04 -22.64
N SER A 20 -0.45 -13.04 -23.42
CA SER A 20 -0.28 -11.67 -22.95
C SER A 20 -1.62 -11.03 -22.62
N LEU A 21 -1.63 -10.09 -21.69
CA LEU A 21 -2.83 -9.32 -21.33
C LEU A 21 -3.46 -8.60 -22.54
N GLY A 22 -2.66 -8.25 -23.54
CA GLY A 22 -3.14 -7.61 -24.77
C GLY A 22 -3.73 -8.59 -25.79
N ASP A 23 -3.56 -9.90 -25.59
CA ASP A 23 -4.04 -10.90 -26.55
C ASP A 23 -5.56 -11.04 -26.46
N ALA A 24 -6.23 -11.18 -27.60
CA ALA A 24 -7.68 -11.37 -27.65
C ALA A 24 -8.12 -12.69 -26.99
N SER A 25 -7.22 -13.68 -26.92
CA SER A 25 -7.44 -14.97 -26.25
C SER A 25 -7.24 -14.92 -24.73
N SER A 26 -6.74 -13.80 -24.19
CA SER A 26 -6.50 -13.67 -22.76
C SER A 26 -7.83 -13.66 -21.99
N PRO A 27 -8.06 -14.61 -21.07
CA PRO A 27 -9.26 -14.60 -20.22
C PRO A 27 -9.37 -13.31 -19.40
N MET A 28 -8.23 -12.68 -19.07
CA MET A 28 -8.19 -11.42 -18.32
C MET A 28 -8.56 -10.20 -19.17
N ASN A 29 -8.26 -10.21 -20.47
CA ASN A 29 -8.61 -9.11 -21.38
C ASN A 29 -10.14 -8.93 -21.45
N HIS A 30 -10.89 -10.03 -21.49
CA HIS A 30 -12.35 -9.98 -21.46
C HIS A 30 -12.88 -9.36 -20.16
N THR A 31 -12.33 -9.71 -19.00
CA THR A 31 -12.73 -9.13 -17.70
C THR A 31 -12.34 -7.66 -17.58
N LEU A 32 -11.12 -7.28 -17.99
CA LEU A 32 -10.65 -5.89 -17.92
C LEU A 32 -11.39 -4.98 -18.90
N SER A 33 -11.80 -5.48 -20.06
CA SER A 33 -12.58 -4.69 -21.03
C SER A 33 -13.94 -4.22 -20.47
N GLN A 34 -14.46 -4.87 -19.43
CA GLN A 34 -15.66 -4.45 -18.72
C GLN A 34 -15.42 -3.36 -17.67
N LEU A 35 -14.16 -3.06 -17.35
CA LEU A 35 -13.78 -2.01 -16.41
C LEU A 35 -13.35 -0.76 -17.20
N PRO A 36 -14.15 0.32 -17.21
CA PRO A 36 -13.93 1.47 -18.10
C PRO A 36 -12.64 2.28 -17.82
N PHE A 37 -11.90 1.95 -16.77
CA PHE A 37 -10.71 2.69 -16.32
C PHE A 37 -9.39 1.94 -16.48
N MET A 38 -9.41 0.66 -16.89
CA MET A 38 -8.21 -0.19 -16.90
C MET A 38 -7.91 -0.68 -18.32
N ASN A 39 -7.23 0.14 -19.13
CA ASN A 39 -6.66 -0.33 -20.38
C ASN A 39 -5.30 -1.00 -20.10
N ALA A 40 -5.13 -2.26 -20.49
CA ALA A 40 -3.91 -3.03 -20.29
C ALA A 40 -2.63 -2.32 -20.79
N THR A 41 -2.74 -1.51 -21.83
CA THR A 41 -1.61 -0.75 -22.39
C THR A 41 -1.20 0.47 -21.56
N SER A 42 -2.07 1.02 -20.71
CA SER A 42 -1.72 2.18 -19.88
C SER A 42 -0.95 1.81 -18.61
N LEU A 43 -0.93 0.54 -18.22
CA LEU A 43 -0.31 0.08 -16.97
C LEU A 43 1.22 0.02 -17.00
N GLY A 44 1.84 0.16 -18.18
CA GLY A 44 3.30 0.19 -18.33
C GLY A 44 4.03 -1.05 -17.78
N LEU A 45 3.31 -2.16 -17.65
CA LEU A 45 3.83 -3.41 -17.10
C LEU A 45 4.92 -3.98 -18.00
N SER A 46 5.94 -4.61 -17.41
CA SER A 46 6.87 -5.40 -18.22
C SER A 46 6.12 -6.54 -18.93
N THR A 47 6.69 -7.01 -20.04
CA THR A 47 6.14 -8.12 -20.80
C THR A 47 5.95 -9.37 -19.93
N SER A 48 6.86 -9.63 -18.99
CA SER A 48 6.75 -10.74 -18.03
C SER A 48 5.49 -10.65 -17.16
N TYR A 49 5.17 -9.48 -16.60
CA TYR A 49 3.93 -9.27 -15.83
C TYR A 49 2.68 -9.36 -16.71
N ALA A 50 2.70 -8.75 -17.90
CA ALA A 50 1.57 -8.78 -18.82
C ALA A 50 1.23 -10.21 -19.27
N THR A 51 2.24 -11.03 -19.56
CA THR A 51 2.07 -12.46 -19.88
C THR A 51 1.59 -13.28 -18.69
N CYS A 52 2.12 -13.04 -17.49
CA CYS A 52 1.67 -13.73 -16.29
C CYS A 52 0.19 -13.47 -15.99
N ILE A 53 -0.20 -12.19 -15.96
CA ILE A 53 -1.57 -11.76 -15.68
C ILE A 53 -2.52 -12.27 -16.78
N GLY A 54 -2.13 -12.15 -18.05
CA GLY A 54 -2.93 -12.64 -19.18
C GLY A 54 -3.14 -14.15 -19.20
N SER A 55 -2.25 -14.92 -18.56
CA SER A 55 -2.33 -16.38 -18.49
C SER A 55 -3.03 -16.89 -17.22
N THR A 56 -3.42 -16.02 -16.30
CA THR A 56 -4.04 -16.41 -15.03
C THR A 56 -5.55 -16.64 -15.22
N ASP A 57 -6.04 -17.84 -14.87
CA ASP A 57 -7.47 -18.14 -14.85
C ASP A 57 -8.13 -17.53 -13.60
N ILE A 58 -8.81 -16.40 -13.77
CA ILE A 58 -9.50 -15.68 -12.69
C ILE A 58 -10.62 -16.53 -12.08
N LYS A 59 -11.28 -17.41 -12.86
CA LYS A 59 -12.37 -18.25 -12.33
C LYS A 59 -11.81 -19.32 -11.41
N ALA A 60 -10.73 -19.97 -11.82
CA ALA A 60 -10.01 -20.91 -10.97
C ALA A 60 -9.44 -20.21 -9.71
N LEU A 61 -8.86 -19.01 -9.90
CA LEU A 61 -8.34 -18.20 -8.80
C LEU A 61 -9.43 -17.82 -7.80
N SER A 62 -10.55 -17.25 -8.25
CA SER A 62 -11.64 -16.81 -7.35
C SER A 62 -12.34 -17.95 -6.62
N SER A 63 -12.64 -19.05 -7.32
CA SER A 63 -13.26 -20.23 -6.72
C SER A 63 -12.33 -20.92 -5.72
N GLY A 64 -11.05 -21.08 -6.07
CA GLY A 64 -10.07 -21.67 -5.16
C GLY A 64 -9.68 -20.73 -4.01
N LEU A 65 -9.71 -19.41 -4.21
CA LEU A 65 -9.47 -18.42 -3.15
C LEU A 65 -10.55 -18.51 -2.08
N LEU A 66 -11.82 -18.64 -2.47
CA LEU A 66 -12.91 -18.86 -1.53
C LEU A 66 -12.74 -20.20 -0.79
N GLY A 67 -12.30 -21.25 -1.49
CA GLY A 67 -11.94 -22.53 -0.87
C GLY A 67 -10.82 -22.40 0.16
N ALA A 68 -9.72 -21.73 -0.18
CA ALA A 68 -8.59 -21.48 0.72
C ALA A 68 -9.00 -20.62 1.92
N ALA A 69 -9.79 -19.57 1.69
CA ALA A 69 -10.31 -18.71 2.74
C ALA A 69 -11.28 -19.43 3.69
N THR A 70 -12.06 -20.39 3.20
CA THR A 70 -12.97 -21.15 4.07
C THR A 70 -12.28 -22.30 4.81
N ALA A 71 -11.13 -22.77 4.30
CA ALA A 71 -10.33 -23.82 4.92
C ALA A 71 -9.51 -23.30 6.12
N GLU A 72 -9.10 -22.03 6.12
CA GLU A 72 -8.30 -21.45 7.20
C GLU A 72 -9.19 -20.79 8.27
N PRO A 73 -9.14 -21.23 9.55
CA PRO A 73 -9.98 -20.68 10.60
C PRO A 73 -9.81 -19.18 10.82
N ALA A 74 -8.60 -18.64 10.64
CA ALA A 74 -8.35 -17.19 10.73
C ALA A 74 -9.10 -16.42 9.64
N CYS A 75 -9.21 -16.98 8.43
CA CYS A 75 -9.96 -16.36 7.34
C CYS A 75 -11.47 -16.35 7.59
N LEU A 76 -12.04 -17.42 8.17
CA LEU A 76 -13.45 -17.43 8.56
C LEU A 76 -13.77 -16.34 9.58
N ARG A 77 -12.89 -16.13 10.57
CA ARG A 77 -13.03 -15.03 11.54
C ARG A 77 -12.89 -13.68 10.85
N ALA A 78 -11.86 -13.52 10.01
CA ALA A 78 -11.64 -12.29 9.24
C ALA A 78 -12.86 -11.92 8.38
N ILE A 79 -13.51 -12.89 7.72
CA ILE A 79 -14.72 -12.66 6.93
C ILE A 79 -15.87 -12.17 7.84
N SER A 80 -16.09 -12.83 8.97
CA SER A 80 -17.11 -12.44 9.95
C SER A 80 -16.87 -11.01 10.47
N ASP A 81 -15.61 -10.68 10.72
CA ASP A 81 -15.17 -9.38 11.22
C ASP A 81 -15.33 -8.27 10.17
N LEU A 82 -15.08 -8.57 8.90
CA LEU A 82 -15.16 -7.61 7.80
C LEU A 82 -16.60 -7.39 7.27
N MET A 83 -17.53 -8.32 7.51
CA MET A 83 -18.91 -8.20 6.98
C MET A 83 -19.60 -6.87 7.33
N PRO A 84 -19.54 -6.36 8.57
CA PRO A 84 -20.14 -5.06 8.92
C PRO A 84 -19.54 -3.89 8.12
N LEU A 85 -18.23 -3.90 7.87
CA LEU A 85 -17.59 -2.86 7.05
C LEU A 85 -18.06 -2.91 5.60
N PHE A 86 -18.23 -4.11 5.04
CA PHE A 86 -18.73 -4.26 3.67
C PHE A 86 -20.21 -3.88 3.55
N SER A 87 -21.04 -4.15 4.56
CA SER A 87 -22.44 -3.69 4.55
C SER A 87 -22.54 -2.16 4.62
N ASP A 88 -21.69 -1.53 5.42
CA ASP A 88 -21.66 -0.07 5.54
C ASP A 88 -21.13 0.58 4.25
N TRP A 89 -20.13 -0.03 3.61
CA TRP A 89 -19.60 0.47 2.34
C TRP A 89 -20.58 0.28 1.18
N SER A 90 -21.22 -0.88 1.08
CA SER A 90 -22.19 -1.16 0.01
C SER A 90 -23.50 -0.38 0.16
N SER A 91 -23.82 0.10 1.35
CA SER A 91 -24.97 0.95 1.62
C SER A 91 -24.68 2.45 1.50
N ALA A 92 -23.42 2.85 1.33
CA ALA A 92 -23.07 4.24 1.07
C ALA A 92 -23.75 4.69 -0.24
N PRO A 93 -24.55 5.78 -0.22
CA PRO A 93 -25.30 6.21 -1.38
C PRO A 93 -24.36 6.43 -2.55
N SER A 94 -24.56 5.64 -3.61
CA SER A 94 -23.87 5.80 -4.88
C SER A 94 -23.90 7.27 -5.27
N HIS A 95 -22.72 7.87 -5.47
CA HIS A 95 -22.49 9.29 -5.69
C HIS A 95 -23.70 10.06 -6.27
N PRO A 96 -24.04 11.24 -5.73
CA PRO A 96 -25.06 12.08 -6.35
C PRO A 96 -24.65 12.29 -7.80
N LYS A 97 -25.51 11.84 -8.74
CA LYS A 97 -25.36 12.09 -10.16
C LYS A 97 -25.03 13.57 -10.32
N PRO A 98 -23.98 13.95 -11.08
CA PRO A 98 -23.66 15.36 -11.28
C PRO A 98 -24.92 16.04 -11.80
N SER A 99 -25.48 16.94 -10.98
CA SER A 99 -26.59 17.79 -11.34
C SER A 99 -26.18 18.49 -12.62
N ARG A 100 -26.86 18.16 -13.72
CA ARG A 100 -26.65 18.78 -15.02
C ARG A 100 -26.75 20.29 -14.80
N PHE A 101 -25.63 21.00 -14.90
CA PHE A 101 -25.57 22.46 -14.90
C PHE A 101 -26.42 22.93 -16.10
N THR A 102 -27.71 23.20 -15.85
CA THR A 102 -28.55 23.91 -16.80
C THR A 102 -28.10 25.37 -16.74
N ASN A 103 -27.31 25.77 -17.74
CA ASN A 103 -27.06 27.18 -18.05
C ASN A 103 -28.40 27.83 -18.39
N ASN A 104 -29.08 28.38 -17.39
CA ASN A 104 -30.17 29.30 -17.63
C ASN A 104 -29.57 30.69 -17.83
N THR A 105 -29.67 31.11 -19.09
CA THR A 105 -29.58 32.47 -19.61
C THR A 105 -30.12 33.51 -18.65
N LEU A 106 -29.32 34.57 -18.45
CA LEU A 106 -29.71 35.85 -17.88
C LEU A 106 -30.96 36.38 -18.62
N SER A 107 -32.09 36.43 -17.91
CA SER A 107 -33.19 37.34 -18.23
C SER A 107 -33.40 38.25 -17.03
N HIS A 108 -33.07 39.53 -17.25
CA HIS A 108 -33.53 40.66 -16.47
C HIS A 108 -35.07 40.67 -16.50
N ASP A 109 -35.73 40.64 -15.34
CA ASP A 109 -36.87 41.53 -15.08
C ASP A 109 -37.39 41.50 -13.63
N SER A 110 -37.59 42.72 -13.13
CA SER A 110 -38.64 43.22 -12.23
C SER A 110 -38.88 42.61 -10.83
N PHE A 111 -38.55 43.45 -9.84
CA PHE A 111 -39.30 43.79 -8.62
C PHE A 111 -40.65 43.07 -8.38
N SER A 112 -40.71 42.26 -7.33
CA SER A 112 -41.89 42.14 -6.46
C SER A 112 -41.55 41.48 -5.14
N ASP A 113 -41.85 42.19 -4.06
CA ASP A 113 -41.93 41.69 -2.69
C ASP A 113 -42.81 40.44 -2.57
N LYS A 114 -42.32 39.45 -1.82
CA LYS A 114 -43.13 38.64 -0.88
C LYS A 114 -42.24 37.75 -0.02
N ASN A 115 -42.14 38.15 1.24
CA ASN A 115 -42.25 37.34 2.45
C ASN A 115 -42.29 35.80 2.23
N GLU A 116 -41.13 35.15 2.32
CA GLU A 116 -41.06 33.68 2.39
C GLU A 116 -40.14 33.26 3.54
N SER A 117 -40.77 32.62 4.53
CA SER A 117 -40.17 31.95 5.67
C SER A 117 -39.06 31.02 5.21
N SER A 118 -37.82 31.44 5.49
CA SER A 118 -36.59 30.72 5.20
C SER A 118 -36.53 29.41 5.99
N ARG A 119 -37.17 28.36 5.46
CA ARG A 119 -36.70 26.97 5.65
C ARG A 119 -35.35 26.89 4.92
N ARG A 120 -34.29 27.23 5.64
CA ARG A 120 -32.95 26.73 5.33
C ARG A 120 -33.02 25.22 5.50
N ASP A 121 -33.26 24.55 4.38
CA ASP A 121 -32.94 23.14 4.22
C ASP A 121 -31.41 23.06 4.26
N ASP A 122 -30.86 22.92 5.46
CA ASP A 122 -29.45 22.67 5.72
C ASP A 122 -29.13 21.28 5.15
N THR A 123 -29.02 21.21 3.83
CA THR A 123 -28.32 20.12 3.16
C THR A 123 -26.85 20.35 3.45
N ILE A 124 -26.44 19.97 4.67
CA ILE A 124 -25.05 19.86 5.07
C ILE A 124 -24.43 18.93 4.04
N HIS A 125 -23.71 19.50 3.09
CA HIS A 125 -22.75 18.76 2.31
C HIS A 125 -21.81 18.11 3.32
N HIS A 126 -22.02 16.82 3.58
CA HIS A 126 -21.13 15.99 4.36
C HIS A 126 -19.77 16.03 3.68
N HIS A 127 -18.94 17.00 4.10
CA HIS A 127 -17.56 17.03 3.71
C HIS A 127 -16.92 15.81 4.36
N PRO A 128 -16.22 14.95 3.60
CA PRO A 128 -15.58 13.75 4.13
C PRO A 128 -14.57 14.05 5.25
N MET A 129 -14.10 15.30 5.34
CA MET A 129 -13.29 15.79 6.45
C MET A 129 -14.04 15.82 7.80
N VAL A 130 -15.36 16.03 7.83
CA VAL A 130 -16.14 16.03 9.08
C VAL A 130 -16.31 14.62 9.65
N ASP A 131 -16.44 13.61 8.79
CA ASP A 131 -16.46 12.22 9.24
C ASP A 131 -15.06 11.74 9.68
N ALA A 132 -13.99 12.27 9.07
CA ALA A 132 -12.61 12.05 9.53
C ALA A 132 -12.34 12.66 10.92
N LEU A 133 -13.03 13.75 11.30
CA LEU A 133 -12.94 14.32 12.65
C LEU A 133 -13.51 13.40 13.73
N ASN A 134 -14.34 12.41 13.37
CA ASN A 134 -14.93 11.46 14.32
C ASN A 134 -14.16 10.12 14.40
N PHE A 135 -12.88 10.12 14.04
CA PHE A 135 -12.02 8.94 14.19
C PHE A 135 -11.55 8.81 15.65
N THR A 136 -12.12 7.84 16.37
CA THR A 136 -11.82 7.59 17.79
C THR A 136 -10.83 6.43 17.92
N ASN A 137 -10.10 6.39 19.05
CA ASN A 137 -9.21 5.27 19.34
C ASN A 137 -9.97 3.92 19.39
N ALA A 138 -11.24 3.92 19.84
CA ALA A 138 -12.07 2.72 19.82
C ALA A 138 -12.31 2.20 18.39
N LYS A 139 -12.58 3.08 17.42
CA LYS A 139 -12.70 2.68 16.00
C LYS A 139 -11.40 2.12 15.46
N ALA A 140 -10.27 2.75 15.80
CA ALA A 140 -8.95 2.26 15.42
C ALA A 140 -8.64 0.89 16.04
N GLN A 141 -8.95 0.70 17.32
CA GLN A 141 -8.82 -0.60 18.00
C GLN A 141 -9.68 -1.68 17.34
N THR A 142 -10.93 -1.36 16.96
CA THR A 142 -11.77 -2.29 16.21
C THR A 142 -11.12 -2.68 14.88
N LEU A 143 -10.63 -1.70 14.11
CA LEU A 143 -9.90 -1.97 12.86
C LEU A 143 -8.70 -2.90 13.09
N CYS A 144 -7.92 -2.62 14.12
CA CYS A 144 -6.75 -3.41 14.46
C CYS A 144 -7.09 -4.81 14.97
N ALA A 145 -8.18 -4.96 15.72
CA ALA A 145 -8.68 -6.27 16.15
C ALA A 145 -9.09 -7.13 14.94
N MET A 146 -9.69 -6.54 13.90
CA MET A 146 -9.97 -7.28 12.66
C MET A 146 -8.69 -7.71 11.95
N LEU A 147 -7.68 -6.84 11.92
CA LEU A 147 -6.38 -7.15 11.30
C LEU A 147 -5.66 -8.33 12.00
N VAL A 148 -5.97 -8.63 13.26
CA VAL A 148 -5.43 -9.82 13.97
C VAL A 148 -5.82 -11.10 13.25
N ASN A 149 -6.99 -11.16 12.64
CA ASN A 149 -7.46 -12.32 11.88
C ASN A 149 -7.13 -12.21 10.39
N VAL A 150 -7.19 -11.00 9.81
CA VAL A 150 -6.93 -10.77 8.39
C VAL A 150 -5.48 -11.05 8.01
N VAL A 151 -4.50 -10.60 8.81
CA VAL A 151 -3.08 -10.78 8.48
C VAL A 151 -2.69 -12.26 8.44
N PRO A 152 -2.98 -13.09 9.47
CA PRO A 152 -2.71 -14.53 9.40
C PRO A 152 -3.48 -15.24 8.29
N CYS A 153 -4.72 -14.85 8.03
CA CYS A 153 -5.49 -15.37 6.89
C CYS A 153 -4.76 -15.14 5.56
N LEU A 154 -4.33 -13.89 5.34
CA LEU A 154 -3.61 -13.50 4.14
C LEU A 154 -2.31 -14.30 4.00
N GLU A 155 -1.51 -14.36 5.06
CA GLU A 155 -0.20 -15.00 5.05
C GLU A 155 -0.27 -16.52 4.91
N LYS A 156 -1.24 -17.19 5.56
CA LYS A 156 -1.31 -18.65 5.63
C LYS A 156 -2.15 -19.31 4.55
N ALA A 157 -3.21 -18.64 4.08
CA ALA A 157 -4.15 -19.22 3.15
C ALA A 157 -4.10 -18.55 1.79
N ILE A 158 -4.33 -17.24 1.77
CA ILE A 158 -4.55 -16.49 0.53
C ILE A 158 -3.26 -16.39 -0.28
N MET A 159 -2.17 -15.92 0.31
CA MET A 159 -0.91 -15.72 -0.42
C MET A 159 -0.32 -17.02 -0.95
N PRO A 160 -0.23 -18.12 -0.17
CA PRO A 160 0.25 -19.40 -0.68
C PRO A 160 -0.63 -19.93 -1.82
N PHE A 161 -1.96 -19.83 -1.68
CA PHE A 161 -2.89 -20.27 -2.72
C PHE A 161 -2.74 -19.45 -4.01
N VAL A 162 -2.66 -18.12 -3.90
CA VAL A 162 -2.52 -17.21 -5.05
C VAL A 162 -1.21 -17.50 -5.77
N LEU A 163 -0.09 -17.63 -5.05
CA LEU A 163 1.20 -17.93 -5.68
C LEU A 163 1.25 -19.32 -6.28
N GLN A 164 0.67 -20.33 -5.62
CA GLN A 164 0.59 -21.68 -6.18
C GLN A 164 -0.21 -21.67 -7.49
N THR A 165 -1.34 -20.96 -7.51
CA THR A 165 -2.20 -20.84 -8.70
C THR A 165 -1.49 -20.12 -9.84
N ILE A 166 -0.84 -18.99 -9.53
CA ILE A 166 -0.05 -18.21 -10.48
C ILE A 166 1.12 -19.03 -11.05
N ASN A 167 1.78 -19.84 -10.22
CA ASN A 167 2.94 -20.63 -10.62
C ASN A 167 2.57 -21.96 -11.31
N ALA A 168 1.33 -22.47 -11.12
CA ALA A 168 0.91 -23.76 -11.66
C ALA A 168 1.02 -23.87 -13.19
N GLY A 169 0.88 -22.75 -13.91
CA GLY A 169 0.97 -22.70 -15.37
C GLY A 169 2.37 -22.45 -15.94
N GLY A 170 3.39 -22.19 -15.10
CA GLY A 170 4.76 -21.85 -15.52
C GLY A 170 4.92 -20.48 -16.20
N CYS A 171 3.85 -19.91 -16.75
CA CYS A 171 3.83 -18.61 -17.44
C CYS A 171 4.26 -17.42 -16.58
N CYS A 172 4.15 -17.54 -15.26
CA CYS A 172 4.50 -16.50 -14.31
C CYS A 172 5.92 -16.61 -13.75
N THR A 173 6.68 -17.65 -14.10
CA THR A 173 8.03 -17.88 -13.54
C THR A 173 8.95 -16.68 -13.77
N ALA A 174 8.94 -16.11 -14.98
CA ALA A 174 9.74 -14.93 -15.29
C ALA A 174 9.34 -13.72 -14.44
N ALA A 175 8.04 -13.45 -14.30
CA ALA A 175 7.54 -12.35 -13.49
C ALA A 175 7.88 -12.54 -12.00
N LEU A 176 7.74 -13.75 -11.46
CA LEU A 176 8.09 -14.07 -10.08
C LEU A 176 9.60 -13.93 -9.83
N ASN A 177 10.43 -14.33 -10.79
CA ASN A 177 11.87 -14.11 -10.73
C ASN A 177 12.23 -12.63 -10.80
N ASP A 178 11.54 -11.84 -11.62
CA ASP A 178 11.71 -10.39 -11.67
C ASP A 178 11.35 -9.74 -10.34
N VAL A 179 10.26 -10.17 -9.68
CA VAL A 179 9.92 -9.73 -8.31
C VAL A 179 11.05 -10.09 -7.35
N ALA A 180 11.52 -11.35 -7.36
CA ALA A 180 12.59 -11.77 -6.47
C ALA A 180 13.88 -10.95 -6.68
N ALA A 181 14.24 -10.67 -7.93
CA ALA A 181 15.39 -9.85 -8.26
C ALA A 181 15.21 -8.38 -7.84
N GLN A 182 14.01 -7.82 -8.01
CA GLN A 182 13.74 -6.42 -7.66
C GLN A 182 13.66 -6.20 -6.15
N PHE A 183 12.99 -7.08 -5.42
CA PHE A 183 12.71 -6.89 -3.99
C PHE A 183 13.65 -7.67 -3.06
N GLY A 184 14.46 -8.59 -3.61
CA GLY A 184 15.43 -9.39 -2.85
C GLY A 184 14.81 -10.56 -2.08
N ALA A 185 13.52 -10.81 -2.27
CA ALA A 185 12.76 -11.88 -1.64
C ALA A 185 11.60 -12.32 -2.56
N SER A 186 11.07 -13.52 -2.33
CA SER A 186 9.92 -14.02 -3.08
C SER A 186 8.66 -13.14 -2.86
N ALA A 187 7.74 -13.17 -3.82
CA ALA A 187 6.56 -12.31 -3.84
C ALA A 187 5.69 -12.44 -2.57
N ASP A 188 5.53 -13.64 -2.03
CA ASP A 188 4.83 -13.90 -0.76
C ASP A 188 5.50 -13.20 0.40
N VAL A 189 6.81 -13.35 0.53
CA VAL A 189 7.59 -12.74 1.61
C VAL A 189 7.49 -11.23 1.54
N VAL A 190 7.59 -10.64 0.34
CA VAL A 190 7.47 -9.19 0.13
C VAL A 190 6.09 -8.68 0.55
N VAL A 191 5.02 -9.32 0.07
CA VAL A 191 3.64 -8.89 0.39
C VAL A 191 3.34 -9.09 1.87
N ALA A 192 3.68 -10.24 2.44
CA ALA A 192 3.49 -10.52 3.86
C ALA A 192 4.23 -9.51 4.73
N THR A 193 5.51 -9.23 4.41
CA THR A 193 6.31 -8.23 5.14
C THR A 193 5.68 -6.85 5.04
N LEU A 194 5.27 -6.42 3.85
CA LEU A 194 4.67 -5.10 3.67
C LEU A 194 3.34 -4.97 4.43
N VAL A 195 2.47 -5.98 4.35
CA VAL A 195 1.19 -5.97 5.08
C VAL A 195 1.43 -5.94 6.58
N ARG A 196 2.41 -6.70 7.07
CA ARG A 196 2.80 -6.73 8.47
C ARG A 196 3.35 -5.39 8.94
N ASP A 197 4.24 -4.78 8.17
CA ASP A 197 4.85 -3.49 8.48
C ASP A 197 3.80 -2.37 8.46
N LEU A 198 2.90 -2.34 7.48
CA LEU A 198 1.77 -1.41 7.44
C LEU A 198 0.83 -1.62 8.63
N THR A 199 0.54 -2.87 8.98
CA THR A 199 -0.28 -3.18 10.15
C THR A 199 0.41 -2.70 11.42
N ASN A 200 1.73 -2.86 11.57
CA ASN A 200 2.49 -2.29 12.67
C ASN A 200 2.39 -0.76 12.69
N VAL A 201 2.45 -0.08 11.54
CA VAL A 201 2.29 1.39 11.45
C VAL A 201 0.95 1.84 12.05
N PHE A 202 -0.15 1.18 11.70
CA PHE A 202 -1.47 1.62 12.14
C PHE A 202 -1.86 1.07 13.52
N CYS A 203 -1.47 -0.16 13.83
CA CYS A 203 -2.03 -0.92 14.94
C CYS A 203 -1.10 -1.14 16.12
N SER A 204 0.15 -0.70 16.04
CA SER A 204 0.98 -0.61 17.25
C SER A 204 0.33 0.34 18.25
N THR A 205 0.58 0.12 19.53
CA THR A 205 0.01 0.94 20.59
C THR A 205 1.09 1.71 21.32
N GLN A 206 0.82 2.99 21.53
CA GLN A 206 1.64 3.91 22.29
C GLN A 206 1.11 4.00 23.73
N SER A 207 2.03 3.99 24.70
CA SER A 207 1.70 4.12 26.12
C SER A 207 2.73 4.99 26.88
N PRO A 208 2.30 6.02 27.64
CA PRO A 208 0.96 6.56 27.65
C PRO A 208 0.67 7.25 26.31
N GLY A 209 -0.59 7.32 25.92
CA GLY A 209 -0.97 8.17 24.79
C GLY A 209 -1.17 9.64 25.19
N PHE A 210 -1.81 10.42 24.31
CA PHE A 210 -2.15 11.83 24.57
C PHE A 210 -2.79 12.06 25.93
N PHE A 211 -2.48 13.22 26.52
CA PHE A 211 -2.93 13.62 27.87
C PHE A 211 -2.51 12.66 28.99
N SER A 212 -1.48 11.84 28.75
CA SER A 212 -1.07 10.76 29.65
C SER A 212 -2.17 9.73 29.93
N GLN A 213 -3.14 9.58 29.01
CA GLN A 213 -4.29 8.70 29.18
C GLN A 213 -4.15 7.41 28.38
N GLY A 214 -4.02 6.29 29.12
CA GLY A 214 -4.14 4.93 28.61
C GLY A 214 -3.24 4.60 27.42
N ASN A 215 -3.57 3.51 26.74
CA ASN A 215 -2.91 3.08 25.51
C ASN A 215 -3.70 3.57 24.29
N GLN A 216 -2.99 4.04 23.27
CA GLN A 216 -3.58 4.58 22.06
C GLN A 216 -2.97 3.90 20.84
N THR A 217 -3.80 3.56 19.87
CA THR A 217 -3.30 3.03 18.59
C THR A 217 -2.60 4.11 17.80
N CYS A 218 -1.58 3.72 17.05
CA CYS A 218 -0.82 4.66 16.23
C CYS A 218 -1.66 5.28 15.11
N ALA A 219 -2.63 4.55 14.55
CA ALA A 219 -3.61 5.12 13.63
C ALA A 219 -4.36 6.31 14.25
N TYR A 220 -4.81 6.19 15.49
CA TYR A 220 -5.45 7.29 16.20
C TYR A 220 -4.46 8.43 16.47
N SER A 221 -3.24 8.12 16.93
CA SER A 221 -2.20 9.12 17.16
C SER A 221 -1.89 9.92 15.90
N PHE A 222 -1.74 9.27 14.75
CA PHE A 222 -1.49 9.94 13.47
C PHE A 222 -2.66 10.79 13.01
N ALA A 223 -3.89 10.25 13.07
CA ALA A 223 -5.08 10.99 12.68
C ALA A 223 -5.22 12.28 13.52
N GLN A 224 -5.10 12.18 14.84
CA GLN A 224 -5.20 13.35 15.72
C GLN A 224 -4.04 14.32 15.54
N SER A 225 -2.82 13.83 15.30
CA SER A 225 -1.65 14.67 15.01
C SER A 225 -1.85 15.45 13.71
N ALA A 226 -2.39 14.83 12.67
CA ALA A 226 -2.70 15.48 11.40
C ALA A 226 -3.82 16.53 11.55
N LEU A 227 -4.87 16.22 12.32
CA LEU A 227 -5.97 17.15 12.62
C LEU A 227 -5.51 18.36 13.46
N HIS A 228 -4.52 18.17 14.33
CA HIS A 228 -3.95 19.21 15.18
C HIS A 228 -2.55 19.64 14.70
N ALA A 229 -2.28 19.51 13.40
CA ALA A 229 -1.06 19.99 12.79
C ALA A 229 -0.94 21.50 13.00
N ALA A 230 0.22 21.96 13.45
CA ALA A 230 0.48 23.39 13.65
C ALA A 230 0.67 24.13 12.30
N ALA A 231 0.75 23.39 11.20
CA ALA A 231 0.84 23.89 9.84
C ALA A 231 -0.25 23.25 8.96
N PRO A 232 -0.67 23.92 7.87
CA PRO A 232 -1.56 23.31 6.88
C PRO A 232 -1.01 21.98 6.33
N LEU A 233 -1.88 21.03 6.00
CA LEU A 233 -1.49 19.68 5.53
C LEU A 233 -0.48 19.70 4.37
N HIS A 234 -0.62 20.61 3.41
CA HIS A 234 0.35 20.72 2.31
C HIS A 234 1.77 21.06 2.80
N ARG A 235 1.91 21.85 3.88
CA ARG A 235 3.20 22.14 4.51
C ARG A 235 3.70 20.96 5.30
N LEU A 236 2.82 20.21 5.95
CA LEU A 236 3.17 18.98 6.66
C LEU A 236 3.77 17.96 5.67
N PHE A 237 3.11 17.77 4.53
CA PHE A 237 3.60 16.92 3.45
C PHE A 237 4.95 17.42 2.91
N LYS A 238 5.05 18.72 2.60
CA LYS A 238 6.32 19.31 2.12
C LYS A 238 7.43 19.14 3.15
N ALA A 239 7.14 19.33 4.43
CA ALA A 239 8.10 19.12 5.50
C ALA A 239 8.52 17.64 5.56
N GLY A 240 7.58 16.70 5.50
CA GLY A 240 7.88 15.26 5.52
C GLY A 240 8.82 14.82 4.40
N VAL A 241 8.65 15.33 3.18
CA VAL A 241 9.52 15.00 2.03
C VAL A 241 10.80 15.85 1.97
N GLN A 242 11.00 16.80 2.88
CA GLN A 242 12.21 17.64 2.97
C GLN A 242 12.84 17.60 4.37
N LEU A 243 12.44 16.65 5.23
CA LEU A 243 12.86 16.52 6.63
C LEU A 243 14.10 15.64 6.75
N PRO A 244 15.29 16.21 7.07
CA PRO A 244 16.53 15.43 7.10
C PRO A 244 16.44 14.33 8.16
N THR A 245 17.06 13.17 7.91
CA THR A 245 17.07 12.05 8.85
C THR A 245 17.54 12.47 10.25
N ASN A 246 18.57 13.33 10.34
CA ASN A 246 19.10 13.82 11.61
C ASN A 246 18.18 14.81 12.34
N GLU A 247 17.21 15.41 11.64
CA GLU A 247 16.23 16.35 12.19
C GLU A 247 14.90 15.67 12.51
N ALA A 248 14.72 14.41 12.09
CA ALA A 248 13.47 13.69 12.21
C ALA A 248 13.05 13.45 13.67
N CYS A 249 14.01 13.20 14.57
CA CYS A 249 13.71 13.09 16.01
C CYS A 249 13.17 14.42 16.57
N SER A 250 13.81 15.54 16.23
CA SER A 250 13.37 16.87 16.66
C SER A 250 11.96 17.18 16.14
N ALA A 251 11.72 16.93 14.86
CA ALA A 251 10.46 17.29 14.20
C ALA A 251 9.28 16.37 14.59
N LEU A 252 9.49 15.06 14.69
CA LEU A 252 8.42 14.07 14.79
C LEU A 252 8.25 13.46 16.19
N VAL A 253 9.29 13.52 17.03
CA VAL A 253 9.29 12.93 18.38
C VAL A 253 9.30 14.02 19.45
N ALA A 254 10.32 14.88 19.45
CA ALA A 254 10.42 15.98 20.41
C ALA A 254 9.41 17.10 20.12
N ASN A 255 8.96 17.22 18.87
CA ASN A 255 8.11 18.31 18.37
C ASN A 255 8.74 19.69 18.66
N ASP A 256 10.04 19.77 18.47
CA ASP A 256 10.84 20.97 18.64
C ASP A 256 11.06 21.68 17.31
N VAL A 257 11.71 22.85 17.36
CA VAL A 257 12.21 23.53 16.16
C VAL A 257 13.23 22.63 15.47
N PHE A 258 13.09 22.48 14.16
CA PHE A 258 13.95 21.64 13.32
C PHE A 258 14.32 22.36 12.04
N GLN A 259 15.34 21.87 11.34
CA GLN A 259 15.79 22.46 10.08
C GLN A 259 15.36 21.62 8.88
N LEU A 260 14.74 22.27 7.89
CA LEU A 260 14.61 21.68 6.55
C LEU A 260 15.90 21.87 5.76
N THR A 261 16.04 21.15 4.64
CA THR A 261 17.22 21.22 3.76
C THR A 261 17.59 22.65 3.32
N GLN A 262 16.63 23.57 3.29
CA GLN A 262 16.88 24.99 2.98
C GLN A 262 17.55 25.78 4.13
N SER A 263 17.97 25.13 5.21
CA SER A 263 18.47 25.78 6.44
C SER A 263 17.46 26.77 7.05
N ARG A 264 16.17 26.60 6.76
CA ARG A 264 15.09 27.35 7.40
C ARG A 264 14.64 26.57 8.62
N ALA A 265 14.76 27.22 9.79
CA ALA A 265 14.14 26.74 11.01
C ALA A 265 12.62 26.76 10.82
N MET A 266 12.00 25.60 11.07
CA MET A 266 10.55 25.45 11.06
C MET A 266 10.05 25.40 12.50
N THR A 267 8.88 25.97 12.71
CA THR A 267 8.12 25.76 13.95
C THR A 267 7.76 24.27 14.07
N PRO A 268 7.41 23.80 15.29
CA PRO A 268 6.88 22.46 15.50
C PRO A 268 5.82 22.07 14.47
N LEU A 269 5.82 20.80 14.02
CA LEU A 269 4.86 20.30 13.04
C LEU A 269 3.47 20.10 13.63
N PHE A 270 3.41 19.80 14.92
CA PHE A 270 2.19 19.41 15.60
C PHE A 270 1.94 20.29 16.82
N THR A 271 0.67 20.40 17.21
CA THR A 271 0.29 21.11 18.43
C THR A 271 0.31 20.15 19.61
N ALA A 272 1.08 20.45 20.65
CA ALA A 272 1.08 19.63 21.86
C ALA A 272 -0.33 19.56 22.49
N PRO A 273 -0.76 18.39 23.03
CA PRO A 273 0.01 17.15 23.18
C PRO A 273 -0.09 16.19 21.98
N TYR A 274 -0.66 16.59 20.85
CA TYR A 274 -0.95 15.73 19.69
C TYR A 274 0.28 15.47 18.81
N VAL A 275 1.32 14.86 19.39
CA VAL A 275 2.57 14.50 18.71
C VAL A 275 2.64 12.99 18.50
N PRO A 276 2.94 12.48 17.29
CA PRO A 276 2.98 11.05 17.04
C PRO A 276 3.95 10.27 17.95
N SER A 277 5.09 10.88 18.32
CA SER A 277 6.08 10.34 19.27
C SER A 277 6.47 8.89 18.91
N THR A 278 6.34 7.89 19.78
CA THR A 278 6.77 6.51 19.48
C THR A 278 6.11 5.88 18.27
N CYS A 279 4.93 6.36 17.85
CA CYS A 279 4.26 5.82 16.68
C CYS A 279 5.05 6.02 15.38
N VAL A 280 6.06 6.89 15.36
CA VAL A 280 6.94 7.03 14.17
C VAL A 280 7.92 5.87 14.00
N GLN A 281 8.16 5.07 15.03
CA GLN A 281 9.08 3.92 14.94
C GLN A 281 8.66 2.90 13.88
N PRO A 282 7.40 2.43 13.80
CA PRO A 282 7.00 1.51 12.74
C PRO A 282 7.03 2.15 11.34
N ILE A 283 6.82 3.47 11.22
CA ILE A 283 7.00 4.17 9.94
C ILE A 283 8.47 4.13 9.53
N ASP A 284 9.38 4.46 10.45
CA ASP A 284 10.82 4.42 10.20
C ASP A 284 11.28 3.00 9.82
N ALA A 285 10.76 1.98 10.51
CA ALA A 285 11.04 0.58 10.21
C ALA A 285 10.56 0.19 8.80
N LEU A 286 9.34 0.57 8.43
CA LEU A 286 8.78 0.36 7.09
C LEU A 286 9.64 1.05 6.02
N LEU A 287 9.93 2.35 6.19
CA LEU A 287 10.71 3.12 5.23
C LEU A 287 12.14 2.57 5.09
N SER A 288 12.76 2.20 6.20
CA SER A 288 14.09 1.55 6.21
C SER A 288 14.06 0.17 5.55
N GLY A 289 12.97 -0.59 5.74
CA GLY A 289 12.73 -1.86 5.07
C GLY A 289 12.65 -1.70 3.56
N VAL A 290 11.79 -0.81 3.09
CA VAL A 290 11.62 -0.46 1.67
C VAL A 290 12.91 0.07 1.07
N ALA A 291 13.63 0.93 1.80
CA ALA A 291 14.91 1.48 1.34
C ALA A 291 15.92 0.38 0.98
N ARG A 292 15.89 -0.78 1.65
CA ARG A 292 16.81 -1.90 1.40
C ARG A 292 16.47 -2.75 0.19
N TRP A 293 15.34 -2.52 -0.47
CA TRP A 293 14.99 -3.29 -1.67
C TRP A 293 15.99 -3.05 -2.81
N PRO A 294 16.45 -4.10 -3.51
CA PRO A 294 17.42 -3.98 -4.60
C PRO A 294 17.03 -2.94 -5.66
N TRP A 295 15.77 -2.91 -6.10
CA TRP A 295 15.33 -1.97 -7.12
C TRP A 295 15.42 -0.51 -6.65
N ILE A 296 15.18 -0.25 -5.35
CA ILE A 296 15.36 1.08 -4.73
C ILE A 296 16.83 1.46 -4.76
N GLN A 297 17.70 0.56 -4.32
CA GLN A 297 19.15 0.77 -4.26
C GLN A 297 19.77 1.02 -5.64
N THR A 298 19.27 0.33 -6.68
CA THR A 298 19.76 0.53 -8.06
C THR A 298 19.15 1.74 -8.77
N SER A 299 18.04 2.28 -8.26
CA SER A 299 17.38 3.43 -8.88
C SER A 299 18.05 4.72 -8.43
N SER A 300 18.57 5.50 -9.38
CA SER A 300 19.23 6.78 -9.11
C SER A 300 18.33 7.82 -8.42
N MET A 301 17.01 7.68 -8.54
CA MET A 301 16.03 8.57 -7.90
C MET A 301 15.68 8.06 -6.51
N TRP A 302 15.25 6.80 -6.40
CA TRP A 302 14.74 6.26 -5.14
C TRP A 302 15.84 6.02 -4.10
N SER A 303 17.02 5.60 -4.52
CA SER A 303 18.19 5.52 -3.62
C SER A 303 18.52 6.87 -3.01
N LYS A 304 18.29 7.98 -3.73
CA LYS A 304 18.49 9.34 -3.20
C LYS A 304 17.36 9.81 -2.30
N VAL A 305 16.12 9.43 -2.59
CA VAL A 305 14.96 9.84 -1.78
C VAL A 305 14.92 9.07 -0.46
N LEU A 306 15.24 7.78 -0.46
CA LEU A 306 15.14 6.92 0.73
C LEU A 306 16.48 6.64 1.41
N GLY A 307 17.60 6.95 0.75
CA GLY A 307 18.94 6.71 1.28
C GLY A 307 19.33 7.72 2.34
N ALA A 308 19.84 7.21 3.47
CA ALA A 308 20.30 8.04 4.57
C ALA A 308 21.38 9.05 4.12
N GLY A 309 21.15 10.33 4.40
CA GLY A 309 22.09 11.41 4.07
C GLY A 309 22.22 11.75 2.57
N SER A 310 21.38 11.15 1.73
CA SER A 310 21.27 11.48 0.31
C SER A 310 19.96 12.19 0.03
N CYS A 311 19.88 12.90 -1.10
CA CYS A 311 18.66 13.62 -1.45
C CYS A 311 18.54 13.88 -2.95
N LEU A 312 17.30 13.99 -3.42
CA LEU A 312 16.98 14.33 -4.81
C LEU A 312 16.80 15.86 -4.92
N PRO A 313 17.69 16.58 -5.63
CA PRO A 313 17.57 18.02 -5.76
C PRO A 313 16.31 18.39 -6.54
N ASN A 314 15.60 19.42 -6.09
CA ASN A 314 14.48 19.99 -6.82
C ASN A 314 15.01 20.69 -8.09
N PRO A 315 14.56 20.30 -9.30
CA PRO A 315 15.03 20.92 -10.54
C PRO A 315 14.66 22.41 -10.64
N ALA A 316 13.60 22.86 -9.94
CA ALA A 316 13.19 24.26 -9.92
C ALA A 316 13.96 25.09 -8.88
N ASN A 317 14.55 24.46 -7.86
CA ASN A 317 15.30 25.16 -6.82
C ASN A 317 16.36 24.22 -6.21
N ALA A 318 17.62 24.37 -6.62
CA ALA A 318 18.70 23.50 -6.19
C ALA A 318 18.97 23.49 -4.66
N SER A 319 18.42 24.45 -3.91
CA SER A 319 18.47 24.48 -2.44
C SER A 319 17.38 23.62 -1.76
N GLU A 320 16.38 23.18 -2.51
CA GLU A 320 15.38 22.22 -2.05
C GLU A 320 15.85 20.80 -2.34
N CYS A 321 15.82 19.95 -1.32
CA CYS A 321 16.12 18.55 -1.49
C CYS A 321 14.96 17.68 -1.00
N PHE A 322 14.59 16.70 -1.84
CA PHE A 322 13.58 15.71 -1.52
C PHE A 322 14.24 14.46 -0.95
N HIS A 323 13.88 14.10 0.27
CA HIS A 323 14.21 12.85 0.92
C HIS A 323 13.16 12.50 1.97
N LEU A 324 13.05 11.22 2.28
CA LEU A 324 12.24 10.71 3.36
C LEU A 324 13.17 10.26 4.49
N PRO A 325 12.95 10.72 5.73
CA PRO A 325 13.78 10.29 6.84
C PRO A 325 13.60 8.77 7.05
N SER A 326 14.71 8.06 7.12
CA SER A 326 14.78 6.62 7.34
C SER A 326 15.98 6.26 8.23
N GLY A 327 15.82 5.25 9.06
CA GLY A 327 16.80 4.77 10.03
C GLY A 327 16.98 5.68 11.25
N PHE A 328 16.09 6.65 11.49
CA PHE A 328 16.27 7.63 12.55
C PHE A 328 15.72 7.17 13.91
N ALA A 329 14.76 6.26 13.95
CA ALA A 329 14.02 5.93 15.17
C ALA A 329 14.93 5.43 16.29
N SER A 330 15.95 4.62 15.95
CA SER A 330 16.92 4.11 16.93
C SER A 330 17.77 5.19 17.61
N THR A 331 17.81 6.40 17.04
CA THR A 331 18.58 7.54 17.58
C THR A 331 17.73 8.50 18.42
N CYS A 332 16.40 8.35 18.38
CA CYS A 332 15.51 9.23 19.12
C CYS A 332 15.37 8.81 20.58
N THR A 333 15.17 9.79 21.46
CA THR A 333 14.75 9.54 22.85
C THR A 333 13.23 9.65 22.93
N TYR A 334 12.58 8.58 23.40
CA TYR A 334 11.13 8.52 23.52
C TYR A 334 10.69 8.63 24.98
N THR A 335 9.64 9.42 25.22
CA THR A 335 9.00 9.55 26.53
C THR A 335 7.85 8.56 26.73
N THR A 336 7.38 7.95 25.63
CA THR A 336 6.36 6.91 25.62
C THR A 336 7.00 5.57 25.23
N LYS A 337 6.29 4.47 25.49
CA LYS A 337 6.60 3.11 25.06
C LYS A 337 5.75 2.75 23.85
N LEU A 338 6.26 1.85 23.02
CA LEU A 338 5.54 1.25 21.91
C LEU A 338 5.40 -0.25 22.16
N GLU A 339 4.20 -0.78 21.97
CA GLU A 339 3.95 -2.22 21.83
C GLU A 339 3.60 -2.48 20.37
N PHE A 340 4.44 -3.26 19.68
CA PHE A 340 4.22 -3.56 18.28
C PHE A 340 3.02 -4.49 18.12
N PHE A 341 2.17 -4.22 17.13
CA PHE A 341 1.01 -5.07 16.85
C PHE A 341 1.40 -6.55 16.64
N THR A 342 2.50 -6.76 15.92
CA THR A 342 3.03 -8.10 15.64
C THR A 342 3.45 -8.89 16.87
N GLU A 343 3.87 -8.24 17.95
CA GLU A 343 4.17 -8.91 19.22
C GLU A 343 2.90 -9.51 19.83
N ALA A 344 1.75 -8.86 19.64
CA ALA A 344 0.45 -9.35 20.09
C ALA A 344 -0.07 -10.55 19.27
N LEU A 345 0.44 -10.77 18.06
CA LEU A 345 0.11 -11.95 17.25
C LEU A 345 0.81 -13.23 17.75
N GLY A 346 1.72 -13.11 18.73
CA GLY A 346 2.56 -14.18 19.23
C GLY A 346 3.69 -14.55 18.28
N PRO A 347 4.61 -15.46 18.67
CA PRO A 347 5.63 -15.98 17.77
C PRO A 347 4.92 -16.80 16.69
N MET A 348 4.63 -16.17 15.55
CA MET A 348 4.31 -16.91 14.35
C MET A 348 5.54 -17.77 14.07
N THR A 349 5.35 -19.07 14.04
CA THR A 349 6.35 -20.02 13.55
C THR A 349 6.84 -19.46 12.23
N THR A 350 8.06 -18.93 12.23
CA THR A 350 8.76 -18.46 11.03
C THR A 350 8.51 -19.50 9.97
N MET A 351 7.89 -19.11 8.84
CA MET A 351 7.76 -20.00 7.70
C MET A 351 9.13 -20.62 7.50
N ALA A 352 9.23 -21.94 7.72
CA ALA A 352 10.49 -22.64 7.64
C ALA A 352 11.12 -22.27 6.29
N PRO A 353 12.41 -21.93 6.23
CA PRO A 353 13.04 -21.57 4.96
C PRO A 353 12.74 -22.71 3.99
N MET A 354 11.99 -22.41 2.93
CA MET A 354 11.76 -23.36 1.86
C MET A 354 13.14 -23.76 1.36
N THR A 355 13.53 -25.00 1.69
CA THR A 355 14.79 -25.58 1.25
C THR A 355 14.86 -25.40 -0.27
N PRO A 356 15.90 -24.73 -0.80
CA PRO A 356 15.99 -24.49 -2.23
C PRO A 356 15.94 -25.83 -2.96
N ALA A 357 15.05 -25.93 -3.95
CA ALA A 357 14.98 -27.08 -4.82
C ALA A 357 16.39 -27.35 -5.42
N PRO A 358 16.83 -28.62 -5.50
CA PRO A 358 18.18 -28.95 -5.92
C PRO A 358 18.43 -28.42 -7.33
N THR A 359 19.34 -27.46 -7.43
CA THR A 359 19.75 -26.84 -8.68
C THR A 359 20.72 -27.79 -9.38
N ASN A 360 20.21 -28.61 -10.30
CA ASN A 360 21.08 -29.30 -11.26
C ASN A 360 21.67 -28.25 -12.21
N ALA A 361 22.92 -27.89 -11.95
CA ALA A 361 23.71 -27.01 -12.77
C ALA A 361 24.08 -27.70 -14.08
N THR A 362 23.49 -27.24 -15.18
CA THR A 362 24.05 -27.42 -16.52
C THR A 362 24.42 -26.03 -17.05
N LYS A 363 25.73 -25.77 -17.14
CA LYS A 363 26.30 -24.58 -17.77
C LYS A 363 25.90 -24.57 -19.25
N THR A 364 25.08 -23.60 -19.65
CA THR A 364 24.96 -23.20 -21.05
C THR A 364 25.26 -21.71 -21.15
N ALA A 365 26.19 -21.37 -22.04
CA ALA A 365 26.70 -20.02 -22.26
C ALA A 365 25.59 -19.06 -22.69
N VAL A 366 25.51 -17.91 -22.02
CA VAL A 366 24.61 -16.81 -22.38
C VAL A 366 25.27 -15.97 -23.47
N GLN A 367 24.64 -15.95 -24.64
CA GLN A 367 24.86 -14.90 -25.64
C GLN A 367 24.23 -13.60 -25.13
N GLN A 368 25.06 -12.54 -25.10
CA GLN A 368 24.63 -11.17 -24.84
C GLN A 368 23.70 -10.67 -25.95
N GLY A 369 22.40 -10.58 -25.64
CA GLY A 369 21.45 -9.78 -26.39
C GLY A 369 21.33 -8.41 -25.74
N SER A 370 21.81 -7.38 -26.43
CA SER A 370 21.65 -5.97 -26.08
C SER A 370 20.15 -5.62 -26.05
N SER A 371 19.60 -5.24 -24.89
CA SER A 371 18.25 -4.66 -24.79
C SER A 371 18.33 -3.23 -24.27
N SER A 372 17.69 -2.35 -25.03
CA SER A 372 17.57 -0.91 -24.80
C SER A 372 16.92 -0.63 -23.44
N GLY A 373 17.55 0.25 -22.65
CA GLY A 373 17.07 0.69 -21.35
C GLY A 373 15.75 1.45 -21.44
N GLY A 374 14.64 0.72 -21.31
CA GLY A 374 13.35 1.27 -20.88
C GLY A 374 13.34 1.32 -19.36
N LYS A 375 13.29 2.52 -18.77
CA LYS A 375 13.07 2.70 -17.33
C LYS A 375 11.60 2.39 -17.03
N THR A 376 11.25 1.12 -16.81
CA THR A 376 9.95 0.73 -16.27
C THR A 376 9.97 0.91 -14.76
N VAL A 377 9.27 1.95 -14.27
CA VAL A 377 8.96 2.06 -12.83
C VAL A 377 7.92 0.98 -12.54
N SER A 378 8.26 0.02 -11.69
CA SER A 378 7.39 -1.12 -11.35
C SER A 378 6.03 -0.62 -10.87
N SER A 379 4.95 -1.03 -11.52
CA SER A 379 3.57 -0.61 -11.23
C SER A 379 3.15 -0.92 -9.79
N VAL A 380 3.82 -1.89 -9.14
CA VAL A 380 3.66 -2.20 -7.71
C VAL A 380 4.17 -1.06 -6.81
N ALA A 381 5.27 -0.42 -7.17
CA ALA A 381 5.77 0.75 -6.45
C ALA A 381 4.78 1.92 -6.53
N LEU A 382 4.13 2.11 -7.67
CA LEU A 382 3.08 3.12 -7.84
C LEU A 382 1.82 2.79 -7.02
N ILE A 383 1.44 1.52 -6.89
CA ILE A 383 0.32 1.10 -6.03
C ILE A 383 0.65 1.32 -4.55
N ILE A 384 1.85 0.97 -4.10
CA ILE A 384 2.30 1.21 -2.72
C ILE A 384 2.39 2.71 -2.45
N LEU A 385 2.92 3.51 -3.37
CA LEU A 385 2.97 4.97 -3.26
C LEU A 385 1.59 5.60 -3.29
N SER A 386 0.63 5.06 -4.05
CA SER A 386 -0.75 5.57 -4.06
C SER A 386 -1.51 5.17 -2.81
N ILE A 387 -1.29 3.99 -2.24
CA ILE A 387 -1.79 3.63 -0.89
C ILE A 387 -1.18 4.59 0.14
N LEU A 388 0.13 4.78 0.13
CA LEU A 388 0.78 5.74 1.04
C LEU A 388 0.29 7.18 0.81
N TYR A 389 0.03 7.60 -0.43
CA TYR A 389 -0.48 8.94 -0.79
C TYR A 389 -1.98 9.15 -0.49
N TYR A 390 -2.78 8.09 -0.46
CA TYR A 390 -4.20 8.18 -0.10
C TYR A 390 -4.43 8.09 1.41
N TYR A 391 -3.52 7.46 2.16
CA TYR A 391 -3.66 7.22 3.59
C TYR A 391 -2.72 8.08 4.47
N VAL A 392 -1.82 8.85 3.86
CA VAL A 392 -1.00 9.92 4.49
C VAL A 392 -1.30 11.22 3.78
#